data_AF-E0S7J5-F1
#
_entry.id   AF-E0S7J5-F1
#
_cell.length_a   1.000
_cell.length_b   1.000
_cell.length_c   1.000
_cell.angle_alpha   90.00
_cell.angle_beta   90.00
_cell.angle_gamma   90.00
#
_symmetry.space_group_name_H-M   'P 1'
#
loop_
_entity.id
_entity.type
_entity.pdbx_description
1 polymer ?
#
loop_
_entity_poly.entity_id
_entity_poly.type
_entity_poly.pdbx_seq_one_letter_code
_entity_poly.pdbx_strand_id
1 'polypeptide(L)'
;MNLGWLLKIPMRKHSNRKIIVYENSMASFYSRTFEIIEEHISTISNNEHHRDGLVEYIEMLSYFQISNEDHEKKEEINRQRQSLLKKFRSLTLISISKVEKDNRKILKSYHGVLHLLDLIGFGVNPYEMVLKKWLNTNCMIISDVERHAIRGNFEKVIEAYPYLNEAINNYLNLRKTSGNEYRKLFASWKIKYFKIIPNNLKEILFHNINGDGIDWIDHICYKSFCMNTQRNGIDLINREDEIGMILTHNYDALIERSKGWIRLVLLFVCPHTKFDLFPRAFESIGKFLYLSDYRLSLRFFSYTEKLILYFNHFSCKFSKSLSDLEFLVEYSKKNNINGNSLLKEYCQNLLSNQEYYNLFYVISKYELCDININSEFIEFCIRNTTILTENFTKTSYGIFIGNFRRFLSGIKVGEGEIIALINSDYFSALDSRTFEIILENRCITVNMLYKLLEGMLNVERKGKSNPILKSKKALVLNKLAESTGLGKDISI
;
A
#
# COMPACT_ATOMS: atom_id res chain seq x y z
N MET A 1 13.99 -22.81 -5.21
CA MET A 1 13.24 -21.92 -6.14
C MET A 1 14.23 -20.94 -6.75
N ASN A 2 14.30 -20.89 -8.09
CA ASN A 2 15.32 -20.18 -8.86
C ASN A 2 15.13 -18.64 -8.82
N LEU A 3 16.09 -17.91 -8.25
CA LEU A 3 16.10 -16.43 -8.10
C LEU A 3 16.40 -15.65 -9.41
N GLY A 4 16.59 -16.35 -10.54
CA GLY A 4 17.12 -15.78 -11.79
C GLY A 4 16.21 -14.78 -12.54
N TRP A 5 14.93 -14.65 -12.18
CA TRP A 5 13.99 -13.77 -12.91
C TRP A 5 13.95 -12.32 -12.40
N LEU A 6 14.51 -12.02 -11.22
CA LEU A 6 14.56 -10.66 -10.67
C LEU A 6 15.65 -9.76 -11.30
N LEU A 7 16.50 -10.31 -12.17
CA LEU A 7 17.73 -9.64 -12.67
C LEU A 7 17.70 -9.20 -14.14
N LYS A 8 16.56 -9.32 -14.85
CA LYS A 8 16.48 -8.94 -16.28
C LYS A 8 15.23 -8.12 -16.61
N ILE A 9 15.19 -6.86 -16.17
CA ILE A 9 14.26 -5.87 -16.72
C ILE A 9 15.03 -4.57 -17.02
N PRO A 10 15.08 -4.09 -18.28
CA PRO A 10 15.81 -2.88 -18.62
C PRO A 10 15.08 -1.63 -18.11
N MET A 11 15.83 -0.69 -17.53
CA MET A 11 15.31 0.60 -17.06
C MET A 11 15.03 1.55 -18.23
N ARG A 12 13.88 2.22 -18.22
CA ARG A 12 13.71 3.51 -18.91
C ARG A 12 13.94 4.64 -17.91
N LYS A 13 14.74 5.63 -18.29
CA LYS A 13 15.01 6.85 -17.52
C LYS A 13 13.70 7.58 -17.21
N HIS A 14 13.40 7.83 -15.94
CA HIS A 14 12.27 8.64 -15.52
C HIS A 14 12.58 10.13 -15.79
N SER A 15 11.81 10.76 -16.67
CA SER A 15 11.76 12.21 -16.83
C SER A 15 10.60 12.79 -16.02
N ASN A 16 10.85 13.92 -15.35
CA ASN A 16 9.90 14.76 -14.62
C ASN A 16 8.60 15.09 -15.40
N ARG A 17 7.58 14.24 -15.34
CA ARG A 17 6.18 14.61 -15.67
C ARG A 17 5.31 14.47 -14.42
N LYS A 18 5.13 15.61 -13.77
CA LYS A 18 4.48 15.84 -12.47
C LYS A 18 2.94 15.68 -12.53
N ILE A 19 2.43 14.92 -11.57
CA ILE A 19 1.17 15.12 -10.80
C ILE A 19 -0.16 14.88 -11.53
N ILE A 20 -0.35 15.26 -12.80
CA ILE A 20 -1.66 15.12 -13.49
C ILE A 20 -2.00 13.66 -13.86
N VAL A 21 -0.99 12.78 -13.98
CA VAL A 21 -1.17 11.38 -14.40
C VAL A 21 -1.72 10.50 -13.26
N TYR A 22 -1.56 10.90 -11.99
CA TYR A 22 -1.88 10.03 -10.85
C TYR A 22 -3.39 9.88 -10.60
N GLU A 23 -4.17 10.95 -10.76
CA GLU A 23 -5.63 10.94 -10.52
C GLU A 23 -6.41 10.05 -11.49
N ASN A 24 -5.85 9.82 -12.69
CA ASN A 24 -6.44 9.00 -13.75
C ASN A 24 -5.81 7.60 -13.86
N SER A 25 -4.99 7.22 -12.87
CA SER A 25 -4.26 5.95 -12.88
C SER A 25 -4.93 4.87 -12.03
N MET A 26 -4.63 3.61 -12.33
CA MET A 26 -4.99 2.49 -11.44
C MET A 26 -4.35 2.63 -10.05
N ALA A 27 -3.22 3.34 -9.91
CA ALA A 27 -2.59 3.56 -8.61
C ALA A 27 -3.49 4.33 -7.64
N SER A 28 -4.25 5.33 -8.11
CA SER A 28 -5.23 6.03 -7.27
C SER A 28 -6.35 5.10 -6.78
N PHE A 29 -6.86 4.22 -7.65
CA PHE A 29 -7.83 3.19 -7.27
C PHE A 29 -7.27 2.24 -6.21
N TYR A 30 -6.02 1.80 -6.35
CA TYR A 30 -5.36 0.93 -5.37
C TYR A 30 -5.04 1.64 -4.05
N SER A 31 -4.66 2.92 -4.07
CA SER A 31 -4.46 3.72 -2.85
C SER A 31 -5.75 3.82 -2.05
N ARG A 32 -6.86 4.17 -2.71
CA ARG A 32 -8.15 4.28 -2.04
C ARG A 32 -8.69 2.93 -1.58
N THR A 33 -8.41 1.86 -2.33
CA THR A 33 -8.68 0.49 -1.88
C THR A 33 -7.93 0.20 -0.59
N PHE A 34 -6.64 0.52 -0.53
CA PHE A 34 -5.81 0.26 0.64
C PHE A 34 -6.31 1.00 1.88
N GLU A 35 -6.68 2.28 1.72
CA GLU A 35 -7.28 3.08 2.80
C GLU A 35 -8.58 2.47 3.33
N ILE A 36 -9.47 2.00 2.44
CA ILE A 36 -10.71 1.31 2.84
C ILE A 36 -10.41 0.03 3.63
N ILE A 37 -9.38 -0.71 3.24
CA ILE A 37 -8.95 -1.95 3.93
C ILE A 37 -8.35 -1.63 5.29
N GLU A 38 -7.43 -0.66 5.38
CA GLU A 38 -6.85 -0.21 6.65
C GLU A 38 -7.93 0.23 7.63
N GLU A 39 -8.86 1.09 7.17
CA GLU A 39 -10.00 1.54 7.97
C GLU A 39 -10.79 0.35 8.48
N HIS A 40 -11.14 -0.61 7.60
CA HIS A 40 -11.90 -1.79 7.99
C HIS A 40 -11.17 -2.69 9.00
N ILE A 41 -9.88 -2.95 8.79
CA ILE A 41 -9.08 -3.74 9.74
C ILE A 41 -9.04 -3.02 11.09
N SER A 42 -8.79 -1.70 11.11
CA SER A 42 -8.72 -0.91 12.34
C SER A 42 -10.04 -0.79 13.11
N THR A 43 -11.19 -0.98 12.44
CA THR A 43 -12.50 -1.03 13.14
C THR A 43 -12.71 -2.32 13.94
N ILE A 44 -11.91 -3.34 13.67
CA ILE A 44 -12.09 -4.70 14.21
C ILE A 44 -10.90 -5.10 15.09
N SER A 45 -9.68 -4.78 14.66
CA SER A 45 -8.42 -4.99 15.38
C SER A 45 -7.97 -3.71 16.07
N ASN A 46 -7.45 -3.84 17.29
CA ASN A 46 -6.86 -2.72 18.03
C ASN A 46 -5.37 -2.50 17.72
N ASN A 47 -4.81 -3.24 16.77
CA ASN A 47 -3.38 -3.22 16.48
C ASN A 47 -3.05 -2.20 15.38
N GLU A 48 -2.10 -1.30 15.69
CA GLU A 48 -1.63 -0.27 14.77
C GLU A 48 -0.67 -0.81 13.70
N HIS A 49 -0.09 -2.00 13.91
CA HIS A 49 0.81 -2.66 12.97
C HIS A 49 0.02 -3.44 11.92
N HIS A 50 0.30 -3.20 10.63
CA HIS A 50 -0.50 -3.75 9.53
C HIS A 50 -0.63 -5.28 9.57
N ARG A 51 0.50 -5.99 9.60
CA ARG A 51 0.49 -7.46 9.56
C ARG A 51 -0.23 -8.02 10.79
N ASP A 52 0.10 -7.52 11.97
CA ASP A 52 -0.43 -8.04 13.21
C ASP A 52 -1.93 -7.72 13.33
N GLY A 53 -2.37 -6.55 12.87
CA GLY A 53 -3.79 -6.22 12.80
C GLY A 53 -4.58 -7.06 11.80
N LEU A 54 -3.96 -7.46 10.68
CA LEU A 54 -4.59 -8.43 9.76
C LEU A 54 -4.69 -9.83 10.40
N VAL A 55 -3.67 -10.25 11.16
CA VAL A 55 -3.70 -11.53 11.89
C VAL A 55 -4.81 -11.51 12.94
N GLU A 56 -4.91 -10.45 13.74
CA GLU A 56 -5.98 -10.30 14.74
C GLU A 56 -7.37 -10.29 14.09
N TYR A 57 -7.53 -9.57 12.97
CA TYR A 57 -8.76 -9.60 12.17
C TYR A 57 -9.13 -11.03 11.73
N ILE A 58 -8.16 -11.79 11.24
CA ILE A 58 -8.34 -13.17 10.79
C ILE A 58 -8.72 -14.09 11.95
N GLU A 59 -8.04 -13.97 13.09
CA GLU A 59 -8.30 -14.76 14.30
C GLU A 59 -9.72 -14.51 14.81
N MET A 60 -10.14 -13.25 14.84
CA MET A 60 -11.52 -12.90 15.18
C MET A 60 -12.51 -13.55 14.23
N LEU A 61 -12.33 -13.44 12.91
CA LEU A 61 -13.23 -14.08 11.95
C LEU A 61 -13.29 -15.61 12.12
N SER A 62 -12.16 -16.25 12.42
CA SER A 62 -12.06 -17.69 12.66
C SER A 62 -12.87 -18.10 13.89
N TYR A 63 -12.74 -17.35 14.98
CA TYR A 63 -13.48 -17.58 16.22
C TYR A 63 -15.00 -17.54 15.99
N PHE A 64 -15.50 -16.57 15.22
CA PHE A 64 -16.93 -16.43 14.93
C PHE A 64 -17.49 -17.43 13.90
N GLN A 65 -16.62 -18.06 13.11
CA GLN A 65 -17.03 -19.18 12.24
C GLN A 65 -17.23 -20.47 13.04
N ILE A 66 -16.51 -20.63 14.16
CA ILE A 66 -16.49 -21.85 14.96
C ILE A 66 -17.49 -21.76 16.13
N SER A 67 -17.65 -20.60 16.76
CA SER A 67 -18.61 -20.42 17.85
C SER A 67 -20.03 -20.19 17.29
N ASN A 68 -20.90 -21.19 17.42
CA ASN A 68 -22.32 -21.07 17.09
C ASN A 68 -23.12 -20.22 18.12
N GLU A 69 -22.47 -19.72 19.16
CA GLU A 69 -23.12 -19.19 20.36
C GLU A 69 -23.31 -17.65 20.34
N ASP A 70 -22.66 -16.91 19.44
CA ASP A 70 -22.65 -15.44 19.45
C ASP A 70 -23.30 -14.82 18.19
N HIS A 71 -24.62 -15.02 18.06
CA HIS A 71 -25.42 -14.62 16.88
C HIS A 71 -25.32 -13.12 16.57
N GLU A 72 -25.32 -12.26 17.59
CA GLU A 72 -25.25 -10.80 17.43
C GLU A 72 -23.93 -10.34 16.78
N LYS A 73 -22.79 -10.92 17.19
CA LYS A 73 -21.49 -10.60 16.60
C LYS A 73 -21.36 -11.12 15.16
N LYS A 74 -21.94 -12.28 14.86
CA LYS A 74 -22.01 -12.79 13.48
C LYS A 74 -22.81 -11.85 12.57
N GLU A 75 -23.93 -11.32 13.05
CA GLU A 75 -24.70 -10.31 12.32
C GLU A 75 -23.93 -9.00 12.14
N GLU A 76 -23.23 -8.51 13.17
CA GLU A 76 -22.39 -7.31 13.08
C GLU A 76 -21.29 -7.48 12.02
N ILE A 77 -20.57 -8.61 12.02
CA ILE A 77 -19.53 -8.89 11.01
C ILE A 77 -20.11 -8.94 9.60
N ASN A 78 -21.29 -9.57 9.43
CA ASN A 78 -21.95 -9.60 8.13
C ASN A 78 -22.39 -8.20 7.69
N ARG A 79 -22.87 -7.35 8.61
CA ARG A 79 -23.17 -5.93 8.33
C ARG A 79 -21.91 -5.17 7.90
N GLN A 80 -20.78 -5.40 8.56
CA GLN A 80 -19.50 -4.78 8.20
C GLN A 80 -18.99 -5.26 6.83
N ARG A 81 -19.08 -6.55 6.52
CA ARG A 81 -18.75 -7.11 5.20
C ARG A 81 -19.62 -6.51 4.08
N GLN A 82 -20.91 -6.35 4.32
CA GLN A 82 -21.81 -5.69 3.37
C GLN A 82 -21.47 -4.21 3.19
N SER A 83 -21.15 -3.50 4.27
CA SER A 83 -20.70 -2.11 4.21
C SER A 83 -19.42 -1.98 3.38
N LEU A 84 -18.46 -2.88 3.61
CA LEU A 84 -17.21 -2.94 2.86
C LEU A 84 -17.43 -3.22 1.38
N LEU A 85 -18.29 -4.19 1.05
CA LEU A 85 -18.68 -4.49 -0.34
C LEU A 85 -19.26 -3.27 -1.06
N LYS A 86 -20.14 -2.51 -0.38
CA LYS A 86 -20.70 -1.26 -0.91
C LYS A 86 -19.65 -0.17 -1.11
N LYS A 87 -18.69 -0.02 -0.18
CA LYS A 87 -17.54 0.89 -0.31
C LYS A 87 -16.72 0.55 -1.55
N PHE A 88 -16.34 -0.72 -1.74
CA PHE A 88 -15.58 -1.15 -2.92
C PHE A 88 -16.35 -1.00 -4.23
N ARG A 89 -17.65 -1.32 -4.24
CA ARG A 89 -18.51 -1.14 -5.42
C ARG A 89 -18.59 0.33 -5.84
N SER A 90 -18.76 1.23 -4.88
CA SER A 90 -18.83 2.68 -5.11
C SER A 90 -17.50 3.23 -5.62
N LEU A 91 -16.38 2.83 -5.00
CA LEU A 91 -15.04 3.17 -5.47
C LEU A 91 -14.83 2.74 -6.93
N THR A 92 -15.17 1.49 -7.24
CA THR A 92 -15.03 0.93 -8.60
C THR A 92 -15.82 1.74 -9.61
N LEU A 93 -17.08 2.08 -9.31
CA LEU A 93 -17.93 2.89 -10.19
C LEU A 93 -17.34 4.28 -10.46
N ILE A 94 -16.90 4.97 -9.42
CA ILE A 94 -16.31 6.32 -9.53
C ILE A 94 -14.99 6.27 -10.33
N SER A 95 -14.23 5.18 -10.22
CA SER A 95 -12.96 5.02 -10.93
C SER A 95 -13.11 4.66 -12.41
N ILE A 96 -14.23 4.05 -12.86
CA ILE A 96 -14.43 3.65 -14.27
C ILE A 96 -14.31 4.84 -15.23
N SER A 97 -14.82 6.02 -14.88
CA SER A 97 -14.76 7.20 -15.75
C SER A 97 -13.38 7.88 -15.75
N LYS A 98 -12.57 7.63 -14.72
CA LYS A 98 -11.28 8.30 -14.48
C LYS A 98 -10.09 7.58 -15.10
N VAL A 99 -10.17 6.26 -15.28
CA VAL A 99 -9.04 5.47 -15.81
C VAL A 99 -9.03 5.36 -17.34
N GLU A 100 -7.86 4.99 -17.89
CA GLU A 100 -7.66 4.67 -19.30
C GLU A 100 -8.50 3.50 -19.79
N LYS A 101 -8.79 3.45 -21.10
CA LYS A 101 -9.75 2.53 -21.75
C LYS A 101 -9.55 1.05 -21.36
N ASP A 102 -8.31 0.57 -21.35
CA ASP A 102 -8.01 -0.83 -21.03
C ASP A 102 -8.32 -1.16 -19.56
N ASN A 103 -7.99 -0.24 -18.65
CA ASN A 103 -8.31 -0.34 -17.23
C ASN A 103 -9.82 -0.22 -16.97
N ARG A 104 -10.58 0.50 -17.80
CA ARG A 104 -12.06 0.56 -17.68
C ARG A 104 -12.69 -0.81 -17.84
N LYS A 105 -12.17 -1.65 -18.74
CA LYS A 105 -12.71 -3.01 -18.93
C LYS A 105 -12.52 -3.86 -17.67
N ILE A 106 -11.35 -3.75 -17.04
CA ILE A 106 -11.03 -4.44 -15.78
C ILE A 106 -11.96 -3.96 -14.65
N LEU A 107 -12.09 -2.63 -14.46
CA LEU A 107 -12.96 -2.07 -13.42
C LEU A 107 -14.44 -2.40 -13.66
N LYS A 108 -14.91 -2.46 -14.92
CA LYS A 108 -16.27 -2.94 -15.23
C LYS A 108 -16.45 -4.41 -14.84
N SER A 109 -15.44 -5.25 -15.06
CA SER A 109 -15.44 -6.66 -14.61
C SER A 109 -15.53 -6.75 -13.09
N TYR A 110 -14.70 -5.98 -12.38
CA TYR A 110 -14.75 -5.88 -10.91
C TYR A 110 -16.13 -5.42 -10.44
N HIS A 111 -16.70 -4.38 -11.05
CA HIS A 111 -18.03 -3.91 -10.71
C HIS A 111 -19.08 -5.00 -10.90
N GLY A 112 -19.02 -5.76 -12.00
CA GLY A 112 -19.91 -6.89 -12.26
C GLY A 112 -19.90 -7.92 -11.13
N VAL A 113 -18.71 -8.35 -10.69
CA VAL A 113 -18.56 -9.30 -9.58
C VAL A 113 -19.13 -8.74 -8.28
N LEU A 114 -18.74 -7.52 -7.89
CA LEU A 114 -19.19 -6.91 -6.63
C LEU A 114 -20.69 -6.65 -6.63
N HIS A 115 -21.25 -6.21 -7.76
CA HIS A 115 -22.68 -6.01 -7.89
C HIS A 115 -23.43 -7.31 -7.72
N LEU A 116 -22.92 -8.42 -8.27
CA LEU A 116 -23.57 -9.72 -8.10
C LEU A 116 -23.53 -10.19 -6.64
N LEU A 117 -22.37 -10.07 -5.99
CA LEU A 117 -22.22 -10.38 -4.56
C LEU A 117 -23.18 -9.56 -3.69
N ASP A 118 -23.34 -8.26 -4.02
CA ASP A 118 -24.24 -7.34 -3.29
C ASP A 118 -25.71 -7.72 -3.48
N LEU A 119 -26.11 -8.13 -4.69
CA LEU A 119 -27.48 -8.55 -4.97
C LEU A 119 -27.85 -9.90 -4.35
N ILE A 120 -26.88 -10.81 -4.28
CA ILE A 120 -27.02 -12.13 -3.67
C ILE A 120 -26.97 -12.06 -2.14
N GLY A 121 -26.29 -11.06 -1.59
CA GLY A 121 -25.92 -10.95 -0.18
C GLY A 121 -27.00 -11.43 0.80
N PHE A 122 -26.62 -12.38 1.65
CA PHE A 122 -27.30 -12.92 2.84
C PHE A 122 -28.85 -13.03 2.86
N GLY A 123 -29.49 -13.19 1.70
CA GLY A 123 -30.83 -13.76 1.57
C GLY A 123 -31.99 -12.78 1.31
N VAL A 124 -33.10 -13.37 0.83
CA VAL A 124 -34.46 -12.85 0.54
C VAL A 124 -34.76 -12.47 -0.92
N ASN A 125 -33.80 -12.04 -1.75
CA ASN A 125 -34.13 -11.67 -3.13
C ASN A 125 -34.45 -12.88 -4.03
N PRO A 126 -35.59 -12.90 -4.75
CA PRO A 126 -35.85 -13.91 -5.77
C PRO A 126 -34.74 -13.95 -6.81
N TYR A 127 -34.33 -15.15 -7.22
CA TYR A 127 -33.21 -15.36 -8.13
C TYR A 127 -33.40 -14.68 -9.50
N GLU A 128 -34.64 -14.68 -10.00
CA GLU A 128 -35.07 -13.88 -11.16
C GLU A 128 -34.71 -12.40 -11.01
N MET A 129 -35.03 -11.80 -9.87
CA MET A 129 -34.82 -10.38 -9.62
C MET A 129 -33.33 -10.04 -9.56
N VAL A 130 -32.54 -10.91 -8.93
CA VAL A 130 -31.07 -10.78 -8.86
C VAL A 130 -30.47 -10.78 -10.26
N LEU A 131 -30.76 -11.80 -11.07
CA LEU A 131 -30.20 -11.93 -12.41
C LEU A 131 -30.65 -10.81 -13.34
N LYS A 132 -31.95 -10.47 -13.35
CA LYS A 132 -32.49 -9.37 -14.15
C LYS A 132 -31.79 -8.06 -13.81
N LYS A 133 -31.68 -7.72 -12.53
CA LYS A 133 -31.04 -6.47 -12.08
C LYS A 133 -29.55 -6.45 -12.43
N TRP A 134 -28.86 -7.57 -12.26
CA TRP A 134 -27.44 -7.68 -12.59
C TRP A 134 -27.18 -7.54 -14.10
N LEU A 135 -27.91 -8.30 -14.92
CA LEU A 135 -27.79 -8.30 -16.39
C LEU A 135 -28.09 -6.93 -16.98
N ASN A 136 -29.15 -6.27 -16.53
CA ASN A 136 -29.52 -4.95 -17.04
C ASN A 136 -28.51 -3.86 -16.67
N THR A 137 -27.78 -4.05 -15.58
CA THR A 137 -26.75 -3.10 -15.14
C THR A 137 -25.41 -3.33 -15.85
N ASN A 138 -25.02 -4.60 -16.02
CA ASN A 138 -23.67 -4.96 -16.47
C ASN A 138 -23.59 -5.33 -17.95
N CYS A 139 -24.71 -5.75 -18.56
CA CYS A 139 -24.78 -6.27 -19.92
C CYS A 139 -25.85 -5.50 -20.72
N MET A 140 -25.66 -4.19 -20.89
CA MET A 140 -26.68 -3.32 -21.51
C MET A 140 -27.17 -3.86 -22.85
N ILE A 141 -28.50 -3.94 -23.00
CA ILE A 141 -29.15 -4.22 -24.28
C ILE A 141 -29.58 -2.88 -24.87
N ILE A 142 -29.22 -2.63 -26.13
CA ILE A 142 -29.53 -1.37 -26.81
C ILE A 142 -30.84 -1.48 -27.60
N SER A 143 -31.02 -2.55 -28.40
CA SER A 143 -32.16 -2.65 -29.33
C SER A 143 -32.71 -4.07 -29.51
N ASP A 144 -32.20 -5.06 -28.79
CA ASP A 144 -32.59 -6.47 -28.94
C ASP A 144 -33.84 -6.77 -28.09
N VAL A 145 -35.01 -6.72 -28.74
CA VAL A 145 -36.30 -6.92 -28.08
C VAL A 145 -36.47 -8.35 -27.55
N GLU A 146 -35.86 -9.34 -28.20
CA GLU A 146 -35.88 -10.74 -27.75
C GLU A 146 -35.11 -10.87 -26.44
N ARG A 147 -33.90 -10.30 -26.36
CA ARG A 147 -33.16 -10.24 -25.09
C ARG A 147 -33.88 -9.47 -24.01
N HIS A 148 -34.58 -8.38 -24.34
CA HIS A 148 -35.41 -7.69 -23.37
C HIS A 148 -36.53 -8.60 -22.83
N ALA A 149 -37.18 -9.38 -23.68
CA ALA A 149 -38.20 -10.34 -23.25
C ALA A 149 -37.62 -11.50 -22.42
N ILE A 150 -36.46 -12.06 -22.82
CA ILE A 150 -35.71 -13.10 -22.07
C ILE A 150 -35.39 -12.63 -20.64
N ARG A 151 -35.01 -11.36 -20.46
CA ARG A 151 -34.73 -10.76 -19.14
C ARG A 151 -35.97 -10.23 -18.41
N GLY A 152 -37.16 -10.38 -18.98
CA GLY A 152 -38.41 -9.87 -18.40
C GLY A 152 -38.53 -8.34 -18.36
N ASN A 153 -37.83 -7.62 -19.25
CA ASN A 153 -37.91 -6.16 -19.43
C ASN A 153 -39.09 -5.79 -20.33
N PHE A 154 -40.31 -6.14 -19.90
CA PHE A 154 -41.49 -6.05 -20.76
C PHE A 154 -41.92 -4.63 -21.13
N GLU A 155 -41.52 -3.61 -20.38
CA GLU A 155 -41.70 -2.21 -20.77
C GLU A 155 -41.04 -1.95 -22.13
N LYS A 156 -39.83 -2.47 -22.37
CA LYS A 156 -39.14 -2.36 -23.66
C LYS A 156 -39.79 -3.17 -24.78
N VAL A 157 -40.42 -4.28 -24.43
CA VAL A 157 -41.20 -5.08 -25.38
C VAL A 157 -42.48 -4.34 -25.78
N ILE A 158 -43.16 -3.69 -24.84
CA ILE A 158 -44.36 -2.88 -25.09
C ILE A 158 -43.99 -1.61 -25.87
N GLU A 159 -42.87 -0.95 -25.57
CA GLU A 159 -42.37 0.20 -26.36
C GLU A 159 -42.15 -0.20 -27.83
N ALA A 160 -41.58 -1.37 -28.09
CA ALA A 160 -41.36 -1.88 -29.44
C ALA A 160 -42.65 -2.40 -30.11
N TYR A 161 -43.59 -2.96 -29.33
CA TYR A 161 -44.85 -3.52 -29.80
C TYR A 161 -46.03 -3.06 -28.93
N PRO A 162 -46.52 -1.82 -29.10
CA PRO A 162 -47.52 -1.24 -28.19
C PRO A 162 -48.84 -2.01 -28.13
N TYR A 163 -49.23 -2.66 -29.23
CA TYR A 163 -50.43 -3.50 -29.31
C TYR A 163 -50.35 -4.77 -28.44
N LEU A 164 -49.17 -5.12 -27.91
CA LEU A 164 -48.99 -6.25 -27.00
C LEU A 164 -49.25 -5.90 -25.53
N ASN A 165 -49.53 -4.63 -25.19
CA ASN A 165 -49.69 -4.19 -23.80
C ASN A 165 -50.70 -5.05 -23.01
N GLU A 166 -51.89 -5.32 -23.57
CA GLU A 166 -52.89 -6.19 -22.94
C GLU A 166 -52.37 -7.63 -22.76
N ALA A 167 -51.77 -8.20 -23.80
CA ALA A 167 -51.27 -9.57 -23.79
C ALA A 167 -50.19 -9.75 -22.71
N ILE A 168 -49.24 -8.82 -22.62
CA ILE A 168 -48.13 -8.84 -21.67
C ILE A 168 -48.61 -8.62 -20.24
N ASN A 169 -49.50 -7.65 -19.99
CA ASN A 169 -50.03 -7.42 -18.64
C ASN A 169 -50.83 -8.62 -18.13
N ASN A 170 -51.61 -9.25 -19.00
CA ASN A 170 -52.30 -10.49 -18.67
C ASN A 170 -51.31 -11.60 -18.34
N TYR A 171 -50.27 -11.81 -19.17
CA TYR A 171 -49.22 -12.80 -18.88
C TYR A 171 -48.55 -12.59 -17.52
N LEU A 172 -48.19 -11.35 -17.20
CA LEU A 172 -47.58 -11.00 -15.91
C LEU A 172 -48.50 -11.27 -14.71
N ASN A 173 -49.80 -11.06 -14.86
CA ASN A 173 -50.78 -11.39 -13.82
C ASN A 173 -50.95 -12.90 -13.66
N LEU A 174 -50.93 -13.67 -14.76
CA LEU A 174 -51.00 -15.13 -14.71
C LEU A 174 -49.83 -15.74 -13.94
N ARG A 175 -48.63 -15.17 -14.04
CA ARG A 175 -47.44 -15.64 -13.30
C ARG A 175 -47.57 -15.55 -11.78
N LYS A 176 -48.52 -14.77 -11.26
CA LYS A 176 -48.79 -14.71 -9.82
C LYS A 176 -49.57 -15.94 -9.32
N THR A 177 -50.13 -16.72 -10.24
CA THR A 177 -50.86 -17.97 -9.96
C THR A 177 -49.92 -19.16 -10.03
N SER A 178 -50.15 -20.21 -9.24
CA SER A 178 -49.29 -21.41 -9.19
C SER A 178 -50.05 -22.70 -9.53
N GLY A 179 -49.30 -23.77 -9.84
CA GLY A 179 -49.85 -25.12 -10.00
C GLY A 179 -50.72 -25.35 -11.24
N ASN A 180 -51.81 -26.10 -11.08
CA ASN A 180 -52.68 -26.50 -12.19
C ASN A 180 -53.50 -25.34 -12.75
N GLU A 181 -53.82 -24.35 -11.92
CA GLU A 181 -54.55 -23.16 -12.33
C GLU A 181 -53.71 -22.31 -13.30
N TYR A 182 -52.43 -22.12 -13.00
CA TYR A 182 -51.47 -21.48 -13.91
C TYR A 182 -51.47 -22.13 -15.29
N ARG A 183 -51.38 -23.48 -15.35
CA ARG A 183 -51.34 -24.22 -16.63
C ARG A 183 -52.61 -24.01 -17.47
N LYS A 184 -53.79 -24.04 -16.84
CA LYS A 184 -55.07 -23.80 -17.52
C LYS A 184 -55.15 -22.36 -18.06
N LEU A 185 -54.83 -21.38 -17.22
CA LEU A 185 -54.89 -19.98 -17.61
C LEU A 185 -53.86 -19.63 -18.69
N PHE A 186 -52.65 -20.19 -18.59
CA PHE A 186 -51.60 -20.02 -19.59
C PHE A 186 -51.99 -20.62 -20.96
N ALA A 187 -52.62 -21.79 -20.98
CA ALA A 187 -53.12 -22.39 -22.23
C ALA A 187 -54.20 -21.51 -22.90
N SER A 188 -55.17 -21.01 -22.13
CA SER A 188 -56.18 -20.07 -22.62
C SER A 188 -55.58 -18.76 -23.13
N TRP A 189 -54.60 -18.22 -22.41
CA TRP A 189 -53.85 -17.02 -22.81
C TRP A 189 -53.08 -17.24 -24.12
N LYS A 190 -52.39 -18.38 -24.26
CA LYS A 190 -51.66 -18.76 -25.47
C LYS A 190 -52.58 -18.81 -26.68
N ILE A 191 -53.76 -19.42 -26.56
CA ILE A 191 -54.76 -19.47 -27.65
C ILE A 191 -55.25 -18.06 -28.00
N LYS A 192 -55.62 -17.25 -27.00
CA LYS A 192 -56.16 -15.90 -27.20
C LYS A 192 -55.19 -14.98 -27.97
N TYR A 193 -53.89 -15.03 -27.65
CA TYR A 193 -52.90 -14.09 -28.20
C TYR A 193 -51.99 -14.67 -29.29
N PHE A 194 -52.16 -15.94 -29.68
CA PHE A 194 -51.28 -16.64 -30.64
C PHE A 194 -51.07 -15.88 -31.96
N LYS A 195 -52.13 -15.28 -32.52
CA LYS A 195 -52.07 -14.60 -33.81
C LYS A 195 -51.45 -13.20 -33.74
N ILE A 196 -51.45 -12.60 -32.56
CA ILE A 196 -51.04 -11.19 -32.36
C ILE A 196 -49.56 -11.12 -31.95
N ILE A 197 -49.07 -12.08 -31.16
CA ILE A 197 -47.67 -12.10 -30.73
C ILE A 197 -46.75 -12.35 -31.94
N PRO A 198 -45.72 -11.52 -32.19
CA PRO A 198 -44.71 -11.74 -33.22
C PRO A 198 -43.95 -13.06 -33.05
N ASN A 199 -43.57 -13.72 -34.16
CA ASN A 199 -42.95 -15.04 -34.13
C ASN A 199 -41.67 -15.10 -33.27
N ASN A 200 -40.82 -14.08 -33.35
CA ASN A 200 -39.61 -13.94 -32.54
C ASN A 200 -39.90 -13.90 -31.02
N LEU A 201 -41.06 -13.36 -30.61
CA LEU A 201 -41.48 -13.35 -29.21
C LEU A 201 -42.28 -14.59 -28.79
N LYS A 202 -42.87 -15.33 -29.74
CA LYS A 202 -43.65 -16.55 -29.43
C LYS A 202 -42.78 -17.59 -28.74
N GLU A 203 -41.55 -17.80 -29.20
CA GLU A 203 -40.65 -18.79 -28.62
C GLU A 203 -40.35 -18.50 -27.14
N ILE A 204 -40.16 -17.21 -26.83
CA ILE A 204 -39.89 -16.74 -25.46
C ILE A 204 -41.15 -16.85 -24.60
N LEU A 205 -42.24 -16.21 -25.01
CA LEU A 205 -43.47 -16.08 -24.24
C LEU A 205 -44.26 -17.38 -24.10
N PHE A 206 -44.09 -18.33 -25.03
CA PHE A 206 -44.75 -19.65 -24.99
C PHE A 206 -43.89 -20.75 -24.39
N HIS A 207 -42.75 -20.41 -23.80
CA HIS A 207 -41.86 -21.33 -23.08
C HIS A 207 -41.17 -22.38 -23.98
N ASN A 208 -40.86 -21.99 -25.22
CA ASN A 208 -40.33 -22.87 -26.26
C ASN A 208 -38.85 -22.58 -26.62
N ILE A 209 -38.11 -21.80 -25.81
CA ILE A 209 -36.70 -21.53 -26.08
C ILE A 209 -35.85 -22.80 -25.87
N ASN A 210 -35.09 -23.18 -26.89
CA ASN A 210 -34.17 -24.32 -26.85
C ASN A 210 -32.73 -23.94 -26.42
N GLY A 211 -32.45 -22.65 -26.22
CA GLY A 211 -31.18 -22.16 -25.66
C GLY A 211 -30.06 -21.94 -26.68
N ASP A 212 -30.25 -22.32 -27.95
CA ASP A 212 -29.28 -22.08 -29.02
C ASP A 212 -29.11 -20.58 -29.29
N GLY A 213 -27.86 -20.10 -29.32
CA GLY A 213 -27.53 -18.69 -29.59
C GLY A 213 -27.80 -17.71 -28.43
N ILE A 214 -28.29 -18.18 -27.28
CA ILE A 214 -28.53 -17.36 -26.09
C ILE A 214 -27.37 -17.53 -25.12
N ASP A 215 -26.88 -16.43 -24.56
CA ASP A 215 -25.85 -16.49 -23.51
C ASP A 215 -26.37 -17.30 -22.31
N TRP A 216 -25.52 -18.14 -21.71
CA TRP A 216 -25.93 -19.04 -20.65
C TRP A 216 -26.56 -18.31 -19.45
N ILE A 217 -26.12 -17.09 -19.13
CA ILE A 217 -26.71 -16.32 -18.01
C ILE A 217 -28.06 -15.69 -18.38
N ASP A 218 -28.25 -15.31 -19.65
CA ASP A 218 -29.53 -14.88 -20.19
C ASP A 218 -30.55 -16.04 -20.18
N HIS A 219 -30.09 -17.25 -20.53
CA HIS A 219 -30.91 -18.47 -20.47
C HIS A 219 -31.34 -18.82 -19.05
N ILE A 220 -30.46 -18.65 -18.05
CA ILE A 220 -30.81 -18.86 -16.64
C ILE A 220 -31.80 -17.80 -16.16
N CYS A 221 -31.60 -16.53 -16.54
CA CYS A 221 -32.55 -15.46 -16.22
C CYS A 221 -33.94 -15.81 -16.77
N TYR A 222 -34.00 -16.29 -18.00
CA TYR A 222 -35.23 -16.77 -18.64
C TYR A 222 -35.85 -17.96 -17.91
N LYS A 223 -35.08 -19.00 -17.56
CA LYS A 223 -35.62 -20.16 -16.82
C LYS A 223 -36.17 -19.74 -15.46
N SER A 224 -35.44 -18.88 -14.76
CA SER A 224 -35.84 -18.35 -13.45
C SER A 224 -37.15 -17.57 -13.55
N PHE A 225 -37.30 -16.78 -14.61
CA PHE A 225 -38.49 -16.00 -14.92
C PHE A 225 -39.64 -16.89 -15.42
N CYS A 226 -39.52 -17.45 -16.62
CA CYS A 226 -40.61 -18.13 -17.31
C CYS A 226 -41.01 -19.47 -16.67
N MET A 227 -40.05 -20.25 -16.19
CA MET A 227 -40.32 -21.61 -15.67
C MET A 227 -40.51 -21.66 -14.16
N ASN A 228 -40.46 -20.50 -13.47
CA ASN A 228 -40.54 -20.38 -12.01
C ASN A 228 -39.59 -21.37 -11.28
N THR A 229 -38.44 -21.63 -11.91
CA THR A 229 -37.50 -22.64 -11.43
C THR A 229 -36.83 -22.10 -10.16
N GLN A 230 -37.08 -22.77 -9.05
CA GLN A 230 -36.38 -22.48 -7.80
C GLN A 230 -34.88 -22.72 -7.97
N ARG A 231 -34.11 -22.11 -7.09
CA ARG A 231 -32.64 -22.14 -7.08
C ARG A 231 -32.02 -23.54 -7.23
N ASN A 232 -32.68 -24.57 -6.68
CA ASN A 232 -32.22 -25.97 -6.72
C ASN A 232 -32.56 -26.70 -8.02
N GLY A 233 -33.41 -26.14 -8.89
CA GLY A 233 -33.83 -26.73 -10.17
C GLY A 233 -33.08 -26.20 -11.38
N ILE A 234 -32.16 -25.24 -11.19
CA ILE A 234 -31.31 -24.71 -12.26
C ILE A 234 -30.02 -25.50 -12.22
N ASP A 235 -29.79 -26.30 -13.26
CA ASP A 235 -28.54 -27.05 -13.42
C ASP A 235 -27.38 -26.10 -13.74
N LEU A 236 -26.76 -25.60 -12.67
CA LEU A 236 -25.56 -24.77 -12.68
C LEU A 236 -24.29 -25.60 -12.47
N ILE A 237 -24.41 -26.94 -12.40
CA ILE A 237 -23.45 -27.84 -11.76
C ILE A 237 -22.08 -27.85 -12.45
N ASN A 238 -21.96 -27.31 -13.68
CA ASN A 238 -20.73 -27.28 -14.46
C ASN A 238 -20.23 -25.87 -14.87
N ARG A 239 -20.71 -24.78 -14.25
CA ARG A 239 -20.24 -23.42 -14.58
C ARG A 239 -19.04 -23.02 -13.74
N GLU A 240 -17.90 -22.97 -14.42
CA GLU A 240 -16.57 -22.79 -13.83
C GLU A 240 -16.04 -21.34 -13.90
N ASP A 241 -16.83 -20.40 -14.40
CA ASP A 241 -16.51 -18.97 -14.38
C ASP A 241 -16.89 -18.29 -13.05
N GLU A 242 -16.39 -17.07 -12.85
CA GLU A 242 -16.59 -16.30 -11.61
C GLU A 242 -18.07 -16.10 -11.28
N ILE A 243 -18.91 -15.87 -12.28
CA ILE A 243 -20.34 -15.60 -12.12
C ILE A 243 -21.07 -16.87 -11.70
N GLY A 244 -20.78 -17.99 -12.37
CA GLY A 244 -21.28 -19.32 -12.01
C GLY A 244 -20.97 -19.69 -10.57
N MET A 245 -19.73 -19.48 -10.14
CA MET A 245 -19.29 -19.77 -8.76
C MET A 245 -20.00 -18.91 -7.70
N ILE A 246 -20.22 -17.63 -8.00
CA ILE A 246 -20.98 -16.73 -7.10
C ILE A 246 -22.43 -17.21 -6.96
N LEU A 247 -23.07 -17.55 -8.08
CA LEU A 247 -24.47 -18.00 -8.13
C LEU A 247 -24.68 -19.36 -7.41
N THR A 248 -23.71 -20.27 -7.50
CA THR A 248 -23.71 -21.57 -6.81
C THR A 248 -23.16 -21.51 -5.39
N HIS A 249 -22.71 -20.34 -4.92
CA HIS A 249 -22.07 -20.13 -3.62
C HIS A 249 -20.77 -20.95 -3.42
N ASN A 250 -20.11 -21.32 -4.51
CA ASN A 250 -18.80 -21.95 -4.48
C ASN A 250 -17.69 -20.89 -4.29
N TYR A 251 -17.72 -20.19 -3.15
CA TYR A 251 -16.79 -19.10 -2.86
C TYR A 251 -15.34 -19.58 -2.68
N ASP A 252 -15.14 -20.81 -2.21
CA ASP A 252 -13.80 -21.38 -2.07
C ASP A 252 -13.09 -21.50 -3.42
N ALA A 253 -13.76 -22.10 -4.42
CA ALA A 253 -13.22 -22.21 -5.77
C ALA A 253 -13.04 -20.83 -6.43
N LEU A 254 -13.99 -19.90 -6.18
CA LEU A 254 -13.91 -18.53 -6.68
C LEU A 254 -12.67 -17.81 -6.16
N ILE A 255 -12.39 -17.88 -4.86
CA ILE A 255 -11.23 -17.25 -4.22
C ILE A 255 -9.93 -17.85 -4.76
N GLU A 256 -9.87 -19.17 -4.90
CA GLU A 256 -8.68 -19.87 -5.43
C GLU A 256 -8.36 -19.48 -6.87
N ARG A 257 -9.37 -19.36 -7.73
CA ARG A 257 -9.18 -19.00 -9.15
C ARG A 257 -8.95 -17.50 -9.37
N SER A 258 -9.59 -16.66 -8.56
CA SER A 258 -9.44 -15.20 -8.59
C SER A 258 -7.99 -14.77 -8.38
N LYS A 259 -7.56 -13.61 -8.86
CA LYS A 259 -6.19 -13.09 -8.65
C LYS A 259 -6.19 -11.59 -8.30
N GLY A 260 -5.10 -11.12 -7.70
CA GLY A 260 -4.89 -9.70 -7.42
C GLY A 260 -6.01 -9.09 -6.58
N TRP A 261 -6.57 -7.98 -7.07
CA TRP A 261 -7.56 -7.17 -6.35
C TRP A 261 -8.85 -7.94 -6.04
N ILE A 262 -9.40 -8.67 -7.01
CA ILE A 262 -10.69 -9.34 -6.79
C ILE A 262 -10.56 -10.44 -5.75
N ARG A 263 -9.44 -11.19 -5.75
CA ARG A 263 -9.15 -12.16 -4.68
C ARG A 263 -9.10 -11.47 -3.32
N LEU A 264 -8.40 -10.34 -3.22
CA LEU A 264 -8.29 -9.60 -1.96
C LEU A 264 -9.68 -9.20 -1.44
N VAL A 265 -10.53 -8.64 -2.28
CA VAL A 265 -11.88 -8.25 -1.89
C VAL A 265 -12.71 -9.45 -1.45
N LEU A 266 -12.69 -10.54 -2.22
CA LEU A 266 -13.41 -11.78 -1.89
C LEU A 266 -13.00 -12.32 -0.52
N LEU A 267 -11.70 -12.28 -0.17
CA LEU A 267 -11.23 -12.73 1.13
C LEU A 267 -11.84 -11.91 2.29
N PHE A 268 -12.09 -10.62 2.10
CA PHE A 268 -12.75 -9.77 3.11
C PHE A 268 -14.27 -9.94 3.15
N VAL A 269 -14.94 -10.06 1.99
CA VAL A 269 -16.41 -10.00 1.92
C VAL A 269 -17.10 -11.36 2.01
N CYS A 270 -16.43 -12.45 1.65
CA CYS A 270 -17.02 -13.79 1.67
C CYS A 270 -17.01 -14.39 3.09
N PRO A 271 -18.01 -15.22 3.44
CA PRO A 271 -18.15 -15.79 4.78
C PRO A 271 -17.16 -16.92 5.08
N HIS A 272 -16.59 -17.57 4.06
CA HIS A 272 -15.57 -18.62 4.18
C HIS A 272 -14.28 -18.11 3.53
N THR A 273 -13.25 -17.91 4.33
CA THR A 273 -12.01 -17.26 3.89
C THR A 273 -10.83 -18.16 4.17
N LYS A 274 -10.04 -18.46 3.13
CA LYS A 274 -8.76 -19.16 3.25
C LYS A 274 -7.67 -18.16 3.64
N PHE A 275 -7.34 -18.13 4.93
CA PHE A 275 -6.50 -17.09 5.51
C PHE A 275 -5.08 -17.03 4.94
N ASP A 276 -4.53 -18.18 4.53
CA ASP A 276 -3.22 -18.31 3.88
C ASP A 276 -3.13 -17.58 2.52
N LEU A 277 -4.28 -17.21 1.94
CA LEU A 277 -4.35 -16.50 0.66
C LEU A 277 -4.27 -14.98 0.80
N PHE A 278 -4.48 -14.40 1.99
CA PHE A 278 -4.36 -12.95 2.18
C PHE A 278 -2.96 -12.44 1.80
N PRO A 279 -1.85 -12.97 2.35
CA PRO A 279 -0.51 -12.51 2.00
C PRO A 279 -0.24 -12.60 0.49
N ARG A 280 -0.74 -13.65 -0.17
CA ARG A 280 -0.58 -13.84 -1.62
C ARG A 280 -1.35 -12.80 -2.44
N ALA A 281 -2.55 -12.41 -1.99
CA ALA A 281 -3.35 -11.37 -2.63
C ALA A 281 -2.69 -9.99 -2.50
N PHE A 282 -2.25 -9.62 -1.30
CA PHE A 282 -1.47 -8.40 -1.05
C PHE A 282 -0.16 -8.38 -1.87
N GLU A 283 0.60 -9.48 -1.87
CA GLU A 283 1.84 -9.60 -2.62
C GLU A 283 1.61 -9.45 -4.14
N SER A 284 0.51 -9.99 -4.67
CA SER A 284 0.15 -9.86 -6.08
C SER A 284 -0.12 -8.42 -6.49
N ILE A 285 -0.80 -7.64 -5.64
CA ILE A 285 -1.09 -6.21 -5.92
C ILE A 285 0.18 -5.39 -5.77
N GLY A 286 0.98 -5.63 -4.73
CA GLY A 286 2.28 -4.96 -4.55
C GLY A 286 3.18 -5.17 -5.77
N LYS A 287 3.31 -6.41 -6.26
CA LYS A 287 4.09 -6.70 -7.47
C LYS A 287 3.59 -5.97 -8.71
N PHE A 288 2.27 -5.85 -8.88
CA PHE A 288 1.67 -5.09 -9.98
C PHE A 288 2.06 -3.61 -9.91
N LEU A 289 2.11 -3.04 -8.71
CA LEU A 289 2.43 -1.63 -8.46
C LEU A 289 3.93 -1.33 -8.42
N TYR A 290 4.78 -2.35 -8.31
CA TYR A 290 6.22 -2.23 -8.05
C TYR A 290 6.94 -1.14 -8.88
N LEU A 291 6.65 -1.06 -10.19
CA LEU A 291 7.27 -0.08 -11.10
C LEU A 291 6.50 1.23 -11.23
N SER A 292 5.18 1.20 -10.99
CA SER A 292 4.32 2.39 -11.17
C SER A 292 4.26 3.26 -9.93
N ASP A 293 4.25 2.64 -8.75
CA ASP A 293 4.17 3.29 -7.44
C ASP A 293 4.81 2.39 -6.38
N TYR A 294 6.10 2.59 -6.14
CA TYR A 294 6.84 1.78 -5.17
C TYR A 294 6.39 2.03 -3.72
N ARG A 295 5.91 3.24 -3.39
CA ARG A 295 5.46 3.58 -2.04
C ARG A 295 4.16 2.84 -1.71
N LEU A 296 3.21 2.88 -2.64
CA LEU A 296 1.98 2.11 -2.52
C LEU A 296 2.27 0.60 -2.58
N SER A 297 3.20 0.16 -3.42
CA SER A 297 3.66 -1.23 -3.45
C SER A 297 4.16 -1.69 -2.08
N LEU A 298 4.97 -0.88 -1.39
CA LEU A 298 5.43 -1.17 -0.03
C LEU A 298 4.27 -1.25 0.96
N ARG A 299 3.29 -0.33 0.89
CA ARG A 299 2.07 -0.41 1.69
C ARG A 299 1.34 -1.74 1.50
N PHE A 300 1.20 -2.28 0.29
CA PHE A 300 0.62 -3.62 0.13
C PHE A 300 1.52 -4.73 0.70
N PHE A 301 2.85 -4.62 0.57
CA PHE A 301 3.78 -5.61 1.10
C PHE A 301 3.84 -5.68 2.63
N SER A 302 3.39 -4.65 3.36
CA SER A 302 3.34 -4.68 4.82
C SER A 302 2.46 -5.79 5.38
N TYR A 303 1.45 -6.24 4.62
CA TYR A 303 0.55 -7.33 5.00
C TYR A 303 1.10 -8.72 4.59
N THR A 304 2.38 -8.80 4.21
CA THR A 304 2.99 -10.04 3.74
C THR A 304 4.12 -10.49 4.66
N GLU A 305 4.40 -11.79 4.69
CA GLU A 305 5.53 -12.35 5.44
C GLU A 305 6.90 -11.87 4.92
N LYS A 306 6.93 -11.37 3.68
CA LYS A 306 8.14 -10.90 3.00
C LYS A 306 8.36 -9.39 3.17
N LEU A 307 7.68 -8.74 4.11
CA LEU A 307 7.74 -7.28 4.31
C LEU A 307 9.19 -6.78 4.46
N ILE A 308 10.04 -7.47 5.23
CA ILE A 308 11.44 -7.10 5.46
C ILE A 308 12.26 -7.25 4.18
N LEU A 309 12.03 -8.33 3.43
CA LEU A 309 12.72 -8.59 2.17
C LEU A 309 12.39 -7.50 1.14
N TYR A 310 11.12 -7.12 1.01
CA TYR A 310 10.71 -6.04 0.13
C TYR A 310 11.25 -4.70 0.59
N PHE A 311 11.12 -4.37 1.88
CA PHE A 311 11.69 -3.14 2.46
C PHE A 311 13.18 -3.00 2.13
N ASN A 312 13.99 -4.00 2.45
CA ASN A 312 15.43 -3.98 2.17
C ASN A 312 15.71 -3.80 0.67
N HIS A 313 14.97 -4.49 -0.19
CA HIS A 313 15.13 -4.40 -1.63
C HIS A 313 14.84 -2.99 -2.17
N PHE A 314 13.79 -2.32 -1.67
CA PHE A 314 13.48 -0.94 -2.06
C PHE A 314 14.47 0.05 -1.46
N SER A 315 14.86 -0.12 -0.20
CA SER A 315 15.83 0.72 0.50
C SER A 315 17.18 0.80 -0.24
N CYS A 316 17.68 -0.32 -0.75
CA CYS A 316 18.92 -0.35 -1.54
C CYS A 316 18.76 0.22 -2.96
N LYS A 317 17.54 0.26 -3.51
CA LYS A 317 17.29 0.68 -4.90
C LYS A 317 16.85 2.14 -5.05
N PHE A 318 16.20 2.71 -4.04
CA PHE A 318 15.41 3.94 -4.19
C PHE A 318 15.83 5.12 -3.28
N SER A 319 17.00 5.09 -2.63
CA SER A 319 17.42 6.20 -1.76
C SER A 319 18.26 7.26 -2.50
N LYS A 320 17.61 8.33 -2.98
CA LYS A 320 18.31 9.59 -3.38
C LYS A 320 17.59 10.89 -2.99
N SER A 321 16.35 10.87 -2.51
CA SER A 321 15.63 12.07 -2.08
C SER A 321 15.22 12.01 -0.61
N LEU A 322 15.13 13.18 0.04
CA LEU A 322 14.70 13.29 1.43
C LEU A 322 13.27 12.77 1.63
N SER A 323 12.38 13.02 0.67
CA SER A 323 11.00 12.53 0.74
C SER A 323 10.90 11.01 0.74
N ASP A 324 11.77 10.32 -0.01
CA ASP A 324 11.79 8.86 -0.04
C ASP A 324 12.32 8.29 1.28
N LEU A 325 13.33 8.94 1.87
CA LEU A 325 13.83 8.60 3.21
C LEU A 325 12.73 8.73 4.26
N GLU A 326 12.05 9.88 4.29
CA GLU A 326 10.99 10.15 5.28
C GLU A 326 9.89 9.09 5.22
N PHE A 327 9.44 8.77 4.01
CA PHE A 327 8.47 7.71 3.79
C PHE A 327 8.98 6.35 4.29
N LEU A 328 10.22 5.97 3.96
CA LEU A 328 10.77 4.67 4.37
C LEU A 328 10.99 4.56 5.88
N VAL A 329 11.35 5.66 6.56
CA VAL A 329 11.49 5.70 8.02
C VAL A 329 10.13 5.62 8.71
N GLU A 330 9.12 6.32 8.20
CA GLU A 330 7.75 6.21 8.70
C GLU A 330 7.22 4.78 8.50
N TYR A 331 7.45 4.22 7.31
CA TYR A 331 7.10 2.84 6.98
C TYR A 331 7.80 1.84 7.91
N SER A 332 9.09 2.02 8.19
CA SER A 332 9.84 1.12 9.07
C SER A 332 9.29 1.18 10.50
N LYS A 333 8.96 2.36 11.01
CA LYS A 333 8.34 2.53 12.34
C LYS A 333 6.97 1.85 12.40
N LYS A 334 6.09 2.11 11.42
CA LYS A 334 4.73 1.53 11.38
C LYS A 334 4.73 0.00 11.34
N ASN A 335 5.79 -0.60 10.78
CA ASN A 335 5.91 -2.05 10.60
C ASN A 335 6.95 -2.72 11.51
N ASN A 336 7.41 -2.03 12.56
CA ASN A 336 8.42 -2.53 13.50
C ASN A 336 9.69 -3.10 12.83
N ILE A 337 10.18 -2.41 11.79
CA ILE A 337 11.42 -2.74 11.08
C ILE A 337 12.53 -1.84 11.60
N ASN A 338 13.71 -2.41 11.84
CA ASN A 338 14.90 -1.63 12.19
C ASN A 338 15.36 -0.76 11.00
N GLY A 339 15.02 0.54 11.03
CA GLY A 339 15.39 1.54 10.03
C GLY A 339 16.75 2.20 10.23
N ASN A 340 17.53 1.82 11.26
CA ASN A 340 18.79 2.49 11.57
C ASN A 340 19.86 2.33 10.48
N SER A 341 19.89 1.17 9.81
CA SER A 341 20.80 0.93 8.68
C SER A 341 20.52 1.86 7.51
N LEU A 342 19.24 2.06 7.16
CA LEU A 342 18.79 2.98 6.11
C LEU A 342 19.22 4.42 6.40
N LEU A 343 19.02 4.88 7.65
CA LEU A 343 19.41 6.22 8.07
C LEU A 343 20.93 6.43 7.97
N LYS A 344 21.72 5.45 8.43
CA LYS A 344 23.18 5.48 8.35
C LYS A 344 23.68 5.52 6.90
N GLU A 345 23.11 4.68 6.02
CA GLU A 345 23.45 4.64 4.59
C GLU A 345 23.13 5.96 3.89
N TYR A 346 21.95 6.53 4.16
CA TYR A 346 21.55 7.82 3.59
C TYR A 346 22.45 8.97 4.06
N CYS A 347 22.77 9.03 5.35
CA CYS A 347 23.70 10.02 5.90
C CYS A 347 25.10 9.89 5.27
N GLN A 348 25.58 8.67 5.03
CA GLN A 348 26.87 8.45 4.36
C GLN A 348 26.86 8.93 2.91
N ASN A 349 25.75 8.74 2.19
CA ASN A 349 25.57 9.26 0.84
C ASN A 349 25.55 10.80 0.83
N LEU A 350 24.84 11.45 1.76
CA LEU A 350 24.84 12.91 1.88
C LEU A 350 26.22 13.47 2.21
N LEU A 351 26.96 12.81 3.11
CA LEU A 351 28.35 13.16 3.42
C LEU A 351 29.25 13.10 2.18
N SER A 352 29.14 12.02 1.42
CA SER A 352 29.96 11.77 0.22
C SER A 352 29.65 12.76 -0.91
N ASN A 353 28.40 13.24 -0.99
CA ASN A 353 27.94 14.22 -1.97
C ASN A 353 28.04 15.68 -1.49
N GLN A 354 28.58 15.92 -0.28
CA GLN A 354 28.68 17.24 0.34
C GLN A 354 27.32 17.96 0.55
N GLU A 355 26.23 17.20 0.70
CA GLU A 355 24.87 17.72 0.94
C GLU A 355 24.64 18.02 2.44
N TYR A 356 25.48 18.88 3.01
CA TYR A 356 25.59 19.05 4.45
C TYR A 356 24.33 19.62 5.12
N TYR A 357 23.59 20.51 4.47
CA TYR A 357 22.32 21.03 5.00
C TYR A 357 21.26 19.93 5.19
N ASN A 358 21.12 19.05 4.20
CA ASN A 358 20.22 17.90 4.29
C ASN A 358 20.69 16.91 5.36
N LEU A 359 22.01 16.74 5.50
CA LEU A 359 22.58 15.87 6.52
C LEU A 359 22.25 16.39 7.93
N PHE A 360 22.40 17.69 8.17
CA PHE A 360 22.00 18.32 9.41
C PHE A 360 20.54 18.10 9.74
N TYR A 361 19.65 18.34 8.77
CA TYR A 361 18.23 18.10 8.93
C TYR A 361 17.94 16.67 9.40
N VAL A 362 18.55 15.67 8.74
CA VAL A 362 18.36 14.25 9.05
C VAL A 362 18.89 13.90 10.45
N ILE A 363 20.10 14.34 10.79
CA ILE A 363 20.70 14.09 12.13
C ILE A 363 19.80 14.65 13.22
N SER A 364 19.35 15.89 13.06
CA SER A 364 18.53 16.58 14.06
C SER A 364 17.12 16.01 14.17
N LYS A 365 16.52 15.58 13.07
CA LYS A 365 15.16 15.03 13.04
C LYS A 365 15.07 13.61 13.61
N TYR A 366 16.11 12.79 13.39
CA TYR A 366 16.11 11.37 13.74
C TYR A 366 17.06 11.02 14.88
N GLU A 367 17.69 12.01 15.52
CA GLU A 367 18.57 11.86 16.68
C GLU A 367 19.69 10.82 16.49
N LEU A 368 20.36 10.88 15.32
CA LEU A 368 21.41 9.92 14.98
C LEU A 368 22.72 10.22 15.72
N CYS A 369 23.22 9.24 16.48
CA CYS A 369 24.43 9.39 17.30
C CYS A 369 25.72 8.88 16.64
N ASP A 370 25.62 7.99 15.64
CA ASP A 370 26.77 7.23 15.11
C ASP A 370 26.91 7.37 13.58
N ILE A 371 27.39 8.52 13.11
CA ILE A 371 27.70 8.74 11.69
C ILE A 371 29.22 8.90 11.53
N ASN A 372 29.79 8.20 10.54
CA ASN A 372 31.22 8.28 10.25
C ASN A 372 31.53 9.56 9.45
N ILE A 373 31.85 10.62 10.18
CA ILE A 373 32.01 11.98 9.67
C ILE A 373 33.42 12.20 9.09
N ASN A 374 33.53 12.94 7.98
CA ASN A 374 34.79 13.35 7.37
C ASN A 374 35.23 14.77 7.81
N SER A 375 36.50 15.11 7.56
CA SER A 375 37.08 16.42 7.90
C SER A 375 36.37 17.60 7.24
N GLU A 376 35.92 17.43 6.00
CA GLU A 376 35.22 18.46 5.23
C GLU A 376 33.90 18.87 5.88
N PHE A 377 33.12 17.90 6.38
CA PHE A 377 31.89 18.19 7.12
C PHE A 377 32.18 18.92 8.44
N ILE A 378 33.27 18.58 9.14
CA ILE A 378 33.69 19.28 10.36
C ILE A 378 33.98 20.74 10.07
N GLU A 379 34.74 21.03 9.02
CA GLU A 379 35.01 22.41 8.60
C GLU A 379 33.72 23.16 8.23
N PHE A 380 32.82 22.49 7.51
CA PHE A 380 31.53 23.08 7.17
C PHE A 380 30.74 23.47 8.44
N CYS A 381 30.66 22.57 9.44
CA CYS A 381 30.01 22.85 10.73
C CYS A 381 30.61 24.07 11.44
N ILE A 382 31.95 24.19 11.44
CA ILE A 382 32.68 25.29 12.07
C ILE A 382 32.40 26.62 11.37
N ARG A 383 32.36 26.63 10.04
CA ARG A 383 32.10 27.83 9.25
C ARG A 383 30.64 28.27 9.27
N ASN A 384 29.70 27.34 9.49
CA ASN A 384 28.26 27.56 9.36
C ASN A 384 27.48 27.37 10.67
N THR A 385 28.07 27.81 11.79
CA THR A 385 27.55 27.56 13.15
C THR A 385 26.16 28.14 13.45
N THR A 386 25.66 29.09 12.65
CA THR A 386 24.31 29.66 12.78
C THR A 386 23.20 28.68 12.37
N ILE A 387 23.53 27.63 11.61
CA ILE A 387 22.58 26.63 11.07
C ILE A 387 22.44 25.42 12.00
N LEU A 388 23.24 25.35 13.08
CA LEU A 388 23.20 24.25 14.05
C LEU A 388 21.93 24.33 14.90
N THR A 389 21.05 23.34 14.76
CA THR A 389 19.79 23.21 15.55
C THR A 389 20.05 22.65 16.96
N GLU A 390 19.13 22.88 17.90
CA GLU A 390 19.19 22.38 19.29
C GLU A 390 19.36 20.84 19.38
N ASN A 391 18.71 20.06 18.52
CA ASN A 391 18.85 18.60 18.53
C ASN A 391 20.23 18.12 18.10
N PHE A 392 20.85 18.79 17.11
CA PHE A 392 22.23 18.48 16.73
C PHE A 392 23.17 18.65 17.93
N THR A 393 23.00 19.72 18.72
CA THR A 393 23.84 19.99 19.91
C THR A 393 23.73 18.97 21.04
N LYS A 394 22.72 18.07 21.01
CA LYS A 394 22.58 16.96 21.97
C LYS A 394 23.37 15.71 21.55
N THR A 395 23.76 15.59 20.28
CA THR A 395 24.59 14.48 19.81
C THR A 395 26.03 14.60 20.32
N SER A 396 26.75 13.49 20.46
CA SER A 396 28.18 13.51 20.84
C SER A 396 29.02 14.45 19.95
N TYR A 397 28.66 14.50 18.66
CA TYR A 397 29.28 15.37 17.68
C TYR A 397 28.85 16.85 17.80
N GLY A 398 27.58 17.14 18.05
CA GLY A 398 27.15 18.52 18.27
C GLY A 398 27.63 19.11 19.58
N ILE A 399 27.83 18.30 20.62
CA ILE A 399 28.53 18.71 21.84
C ILE A 399 29.98 19.07 21.50
N PHE A 400 30.67 18.24 20.70
CA PHE A 400 32.02 18.53 20.22
C PHE A 400 32.08 19.86 19.46
N ILE A 401 31.23 20.07 18.45
CA ILE A 401 31.16 21.33 17.68
C ILE A 401 30.78 22.53 18.56
N GLY A 402 29.87 22.36 19.51
CA GLY A 402 29.44 23.40 20.44
C GLY A 402 30.59 23.86 21.37
N ASN A 403 31.29 22.90 21.97
CA ASN A 403 32.48 23.17 22.78
C ASN A 403 33.59 23.80 21.93
N PHE A 404 33.77 23.33 20.70
CA PHE A 404 34.74 23.87 19.75
C PHE A 404 34.47 25.33 19.38
N ARG A 405 33.19 25.69 19.17
CA ARG A 405 32.79 27.07 18.90
C ARG A 405 33.05 27.98 20.09
N ARG A 406 32.65 27.57 21.30
CA ARG A 406 32.90 28.33 22.53
C ARG A 406 34.39 28.62 22.68
N PHE A 407 35.21 27.61 22.38
CA PHE A 407 36.66 27.73 22.33
C PHE A 407 37.11 28.79 21.31
N LEU A 408 36.70 28.68 20.03
CA LEU A 408 37.07 29.64 18.98
C LEU A 408 36.59 31.08 19.25
N SER A 409 35.47 31.25 19.94
CA SER A 409 34.89 32.56 20.25
C SER A 409 35.56 33.26 21.45
N GLY A 410 36.60 32.66 22.04
CA GLY A 410 37.30 33.19 23.21
C GLY A 410 36.45 33.17 24.49
N ILE A 411 35.33 32.45 24.50
CA ILE A 411 34.55 32.19 25.70
C ILE A 411 35.37 31.22 26.55
N LYS A 412 35.49 31.50 27.85
CA LYS A 412 36.23 30.62 28.76
C LYS A 412 35.60 29.22 28.75
N VAL A 413 36.29 28.26 28.15
CA VAL A 413 35.96 26.84 28.15
C VAL A 413 36.69 26.20 29.32
N GLY A 414 36.00 25.39 30.11
CA GLY A 414 36.60 24.72 31.26
C GLY A 414 37.66 23.70 30.82
N GLU A 415 38.65 23.43 31.67
CA GLU A 415 39.71 22.45 31.37
C GLU A 415 39.13 21.06 31.06
N GLY A 416 38.09 20.64 31.78
CA GLY A 416 37.39 19.38 31.51
C GLY A 416 36.68 19.33 30.16
N GLU A 417 36.17 20.46 29.66
CA GLU A 417 35.52 20.55 28.34
C GLU A 417 36.55 20.46 27.21
N ILE A 418 37.73 21.06 27.39
CA ILE A 418 38.86 20.95 26.44
C ILE A 418 39.42 19.52 26.43
N ILE A 419 39.60 18.89 27.59
CA ILE A 419 40.02 17.49 27.69
C ILE A 419 39.01 16.56 27.00
N ALA A 420 37.71 16.79 27.19
CA ALA A 420 36.66 16.04 26.50
C ALA A 420 36.73 16.23 24.98
N LEU A 421 37.06 17.44 24.52
CA LEU A 421 37.22 17.77 23.10
C LEU A 421 38.42 17.05 22.46
N ILE A 422 39.52 16.91 23.20
CA ILE A 422 40.76 16.23 22.76
C ILE A 422 40.58 14.72 22.72
N ASN A 423 39.88 14.17 23.72
CA ASN A 423 39.62 12.73 23.83
C ASN A 423 38.53 12.23 22.89
N SER A 424 37.85 13.14 22.18
CA SER A 424 36.86 12.82 21.16
C SER A 424 37.52 12.16 19.93
N ASP A 425 36.88 11.11 19.41
CA ASP A 425 37.31 10.45 18.16
C ASP A 425 37.37 11.42 16.97
N TYR A 426 36.58 12.50 17.01
CA TYR A 426 36.49 13.54 15.99
C TYR A 426 37.70 14.49 15.98
N PHE A 427 38.47 14.58 17.06
CA PHE A 427 39.62 15.49 17.17
C PHE A 427 40.73 15.17 16.15
N SER A 428 40.91 13.88 15.91
CA SER A 428 41.89 13.38 14.93
C SER A 428 41.57 13.82 13.49
N ALA A 429 40.29 14.07 13.18
CA ALA A 429 39.78 14.41 11.87
C ALA A 429 39.83 15.91 11.52
N LEU A 430 40.21 16.80 12.46
CA LEU A 430 40.44 18.22 12.15
C LEU A 430 41.60 18.38 11.14
N ASP A 431 41.57 19.37 10.27
CA ASP A 431 42.73 19.69 9.43
C ASP A 431 43.82 20.41 10.26
N SER A 432 45.03 20.53 9.72
CA SER A 432 46.14 21.19 10.44
C SER A 432 45.88 22.68 10.66
N ARG A 433 45.17 23.34 9.75
CA ARG A 433 44.90 24.78 9.83
C ARG A 433 43.90 25.12 10.93
N THR A 434 42.81 24.35 11.04
CA THR A 434 41.88 24.49 12.17
C THR A 434 42.59 24.20 13.49
N PHE A 435 43.54 23.26 13.48
CA PHE A 435 44.34 22.94 14.64
C PHE A 435 45.30 24.06 15.08
N GLU A 436 45.93 24.76 14.12
CA GLU A 436 46.77 25.94 14.41
C GLU A 436 45.95 27.07 15.05
N ILE A 437 44.75 27.35 14.51
CA ILE A 437 43.83 28.35 15.07
C ILE A 437 43.47 28.01 16.52
N ILE A 438 43.35 26.72 16.85
CA ILE A 438 43.14 26.29 18.24
C ILE A 438 44.32 26.73 19.10
N LEU A 439 45.54 26.38 18.68
CA LEU A 439 46.78 26.62 19.43
C LEU A 439 47.12 28.10 19.61
N GLU A 440 46.65 28.96 18.70
CA GLU A 440 46.84 30.40 18.77
C GLU A 440 45.85 31.11 19.71
N ASN A 441 44.87 30.37 20.27
CA ASN A 441 43.89 30.94 21.16
C ASN A 441 44.49 31.35 22.52
N ARG A 442 44.22 32.59 22.94
CA ARG A 442 44.75 33.20 24.18
C ARG A 442 44.34 32.48 25.46
N CYS A 443 43.32 31.61 25.42
CA CYS A 443 42.84 30.87 26.58
C CYS A 443 43.52 29.51 26.79
N ILE A 444 44.44 29.10 25.92
CA ILE A 444 45.19 27.85 26.09
C ILE A 444 46.22 27.99 27.21
N THR A 445 46.14 27.10 28.20
CA THR A 445 47.12 27.00 29.28
C THR A 445 48.16 25.90 28.98
N VAL A 446 49.30 25.98 29.66
CA VAL A 446 50.34 24.94 29.59
C VAL A 446 49.79 23.55 29.95
N ASN A 447 48.92 23.46 30.97
CA ASN A 447 48.29 22.20 31.38
C ASN A 447 47.40 21.61 30.27
N MET A 448 46.67 22.45 29.54
CA MET A 448 45.87 22.02 28.38
C MET A 448 46.73 21.51 27.23
N LEU A 449 47.90 22.14 26.98
CA LEU A 449 48.86 21.67 25.97
C LEU A 449 49.47 20.31 26.34
N TYR A 450 49.78 20.07 27.63
CA TYR A 450 50.21 18.75 28.09
C TYR A 450 49.13 17.69 27.90
N LYS A 451 47.87 18.02 28.18
CA LYS A 451 46.72 17.12 27.96
C LYS A 451 46.46 16.86 26.47
N LEU A 452 46.65 17.85 25.60
CA LEU A 452 46.65 17.70 24.14
C LEU A 452 47.69 16.66 23.71
N LEU A 453 48.91 16.80 24.21
CA LEU A 453 50.01 15.89 23.91
C LEU A 453 49.73 14.46 24.39
N GLU A 454 49.24 14.33 25.62
CA GLU A 454 48.89 13.04 26.24
C GLU A 454 47.78 12.33 25.46
N GLY A 455 46.73 13.05 25.06
CA GLY A 455 45.66 12.54 24.21
C GLY A 455 46.16 12.07 22.84
N MET A 456 47.02 12.86 22.18
CA MET A 456 47.62 12.49 20.90
C MET A 456 48.50 11.24 21.00
N LEU A 457 49.31 11.13 22.06
CA LEU A 457 50.14 9.95 22.33
C LEU A 457 49.30 8.69 22.57
N ASN A 458 48.16 8.82 23.23
CA ASN A 458 47.23 7.71 23.43
C ASN A 458 46.56 7.26 22.13
N VAL A 459 46.29 8.18 21.19
CA VAL A 459 45.81 7.84 19.84
C VAL A 459 46.88 7.11 19.03
N GLU A 460 48.15 7.54 19.12
CA GLU A 460 49.29 6.84 18.48
C GLU A 460 49.46 5.40 19.01
N ARG A 461 49.34 5.22 20.34
CA ARG A 461 49.43 3.90 21.00
C ARG A 461 48.33 2.92 20.57
N LYS A 462 47.17 3.43 20.13
CA LYS A 462 46.08 2.60 19.58
C LYS A 462 46.30 2.18 18.12
N GLY A 463 47.48 2.42 17.54
CA GLY A 463 47.90 1.84 16.26
C GLY A 463 47.48 2.60 15.00
N LYS A 464 46.87 3.79 15.11
CA LYS A 464 46.54 4.64 13.96
C LYS A 464 47.68 5.61 13.65
N SER A 465 48.70 5.13 12.92
CA SER A 465 49.73 6.01 12.35
C SER A 465 49.10 6.96 11.33
N ASN A 466 48.90 8.23 11.71
CA ASN A 466 48.35 9.27 10.85
C ASN A 466 49.39 10.40 10.65
N PRO A 467 49.86 10.68 9.43
CA PRO A 467 50.81 11.78 9.14
C PRO A 467 50.32 13.14 9.64
N ILE A 468 49.00 13.36 9.62
CA ILE A 468 48.36 14.58 10.13
C ILE A 468 48.57 14.71 11.65
N LEU A 469 48.53 13.58 12.39
CA LEU A 469 48.73 13.57 13.83
C LEU A 469 50.17 13.95 14.21
N LYS A 470 51.17 13.53 13.42
CA LYS A 470 52.57 13.95 13.60
C LYS A 470 52.75 15.45 13.41
N SER A 471 52.16 16.02 12.35
CA SER A 471 52.20 17.45 12.08
C SER A 471 51.55 18.25 13.23
N LYS A 472 50.37 17.82 13.69
CA LYS A 472 49.68 18.46 14.82
C LYS A 472 50.50 18.36 16.14
N LYS A 473 51.14 17.22 16.42
CA LYS A 473 51.99 17.04 17.61
C LYS A 473 53.16 18.02 17.63
N ALA A 474 53.81 18.25 16.48
CA ALA A 474 54.87 19.24 16.34
C ALA A 474 54.37 20.66 16.66
N LEU A 475 53.17 21.02 16.22
CA LEU A 475 52.56 22.31 16.55
C LEU A 475 52.29 22.48 18.05
N VAL A 476 51.80 21.44 18.75
CA VAL A 476 51.59 21.49 20.21
C VAL A 476 52.91 21.65 20.95
N LEU A 477 53.95 20.90 20.55
CA LEU A 477 55.29 20.99 21.15
C LEU A 477 55.89 22.39 20.99
N ASN A 478 55.77 22.99 19.80
CA ASN A 478 56.22 24.36 19.56
C ASN A 478 55.48 25.35 20.46
N LYS A 479 54.16 25.21 20.62
CA LYS A 479 53.37 26.07 21.49
C LYS A 479 53.71 25.89 22.98
N LEU A 480 54.04 24.66 23.39
CA LEU A 480 54.51 24.34 24.74
C LEU A 480 55.85 25.02 25.03
N ALA A 481 56.80 24.94 24.10
CA ALA A 481 58.09 25.61 24.19
C ALA A 481 57.90 27.14 24.34
N GLU A 482 57.10 27.75 23.47
CA GLU A 482 56.74 29.18 23.53
C GLU A 482 56.11 29.57 24.87
N SER A 483 55.20 28.76 25.39
CA SER A 483 54.43 29.08 26.60
C SER A 483 55.18 28.83 27.92
N THR A 484 56.24 28.00 27.88
CA THR A 484 57.06 27.66 29.05
C THR A 484 58.39 28.41 29.07
N GLY A 485 58.68 29.22 28.04
CA GLY A 485 59.95 29.94 27.92
C GLY A 485 61.15 29.05 27.60
N LEU A 486 60.90 27.78 27.25
CA LEU A 486 61.91 26.88 26.71
C LEU A 486 62.10 27.25 25.24
N GLY A 487 63.32 27.65 24.84
CA GLY A 487 63.64 27.92 23.44
C GLY A 487 63.27 26.75 22.53
N LYS A 488 63.16 26.99 21.22
CA LYS A 488 62.69 26.06 20.15
C LYS A 488 63.40 24.70 20.04
N ASP A 489 64.30 24.36 20.96
CA ASP A 489 65.03 23.09 21.02
C ASP A 489 64.33 22.10 21.96
N ILE A 490 63.12 21.67 21.59
CA ILE A 490 62.59 20.39 22.08
C ILE A 490 62.77 19.39 20.94
N SER A 491 63.96 18.79 20.86
CA SER A 491 64.22 17.64 20.00
C SER A 491 63.47 16.42 20.54
N ILE A 492 62.62 15.83 19.69
CA ILE A 492 61.84 14.61 19.92
C ILE A 492 62.76 13.40 20.14
#